data_AF-A0A7J4JSJ0-F1
#
_entry.id   AF-A0A7J4JSJ0-F1
#
_cell.length_a   1.000
_cell.length_b   1.000
_cell.length_c   1.000
_cell.angle_alpha   90.00
_cell.angle_beta   90.00
_cell.angle_gamma   90.00
#
_symmetry.space_group_name_H-M   'P 1'
#
loop_
_entity.id
_entity.type
_entity.pdbx_description
1 polymer ?
#
loop_
_entity_poly.entity_id
_entity_poly.type
_entity_poly.pdbx_seq_one_letter_code
_entity_poly.pdbx_strand_id
1 'polypeptide(L)'
;MLSSFFKRLLMGRQLEFTEGDIEILDTKFTMHSLSHYFNWRETVKGRHDGEGLKEMYDIGKMTGKEMAKSYKDKFKIGGGESANFWKNLLELSGLGKVQVISPQEGGKVLIQIESAFARHYTSKKGKGEENVDEYLVGMLTGVFEEMYERELVGKETKCTAIGQPYCEIIIKPLEG
;
A
#
# COMPACT_ATOMS: atom_id res chain seq x y z
N MET A 1 -16.23 12.05 9.34
CA MET A 1 -17.21 11.85 8.24
C MET A 1 -16.72 10.72 7.35
N LEU A 2 -17.59 9.79 6.96
CA LEU A 2 -17.24 8.70 6.04
C LEU A 2 -16.97 9.25 4.63
N SER A 3 -15.95 8.73 3.95
CA SER A 3 -15.64 9.12 2.57
C SER A 3 -16.80 8.75 1.63
N SER A 4 -16.95 9.50 0.53
CA SER A 4 -17.99 9.22 -0.48
C SER A 4 -17.79 7.84 -1.13
N PHE A 5 -16.55 7.37 -1.25
CA PHE A 5 -16.23 6.02 -1.69
C PHE A 5 -16.71 4.96 -0.70
N PHE A 6 -16.42 5.12 0.60
CA PHE A 6 -16.90 4.22 1.65
C PHE A 6 -18.43 4.08 1.65
N LYS A 7 -19.15 5.21 1.53
CA LYS A 7 -20.62 5.21 1.45
C LYS A 7 -21.13 4.44 0.24
N ARG A 8 -20.49 4.60 -0.92
CA ARG A 8 -20.85 3.86 -2.14
C ARG A 8 -20.66 2.37 -1.97
N LEU A 9 -19.56 1.93 -1.36
CA LEU A 9 -19.33 0.51 -1.08
C LEU A 9 -20.40 -0.06 -0.14
N LEU A 10 -20.75 0.65 0.94
CA LEU A 10 -21.82 0.23 1.85
C LEU A 10 -23.18 0.13 1.13
N MET A 11 -23.55 1.16 0.36
CA MET A 11 -24.82 1.19 -0.36
C MET A 11 -24.91 0.10 -1.43
N GLY A 12 -23.78 -0.23 -2.06
CA GLY A 12 -23.67 -1.29 -3.06
C GLY A 12 -23.52 -2.70 -2.48
N ARG A 13 -23.50 -2.88 -1.15
CA ARG A 13 -23.16 -4.15 -0.48
C ARG A 13 -21.80 -4.72 -0.92
N GLN A 14 -20.87 -3.83 -1.23
CA GLN A 14 -19.48 -4.14 -1.58
C GLN A 14 -18.53 -3.95 -0.41
N LEU A 15 -19.07 -3.54 0.74
CA LEU A 15 -18.40 -3.50 2.04
C LEU A 15 -19.39 -4.06 3.05
N GLU A 16 -19.08 -5.22 3.61
CA GLU A 16 -19.92 -5.91 4.57
C GLU A 16 -19.15 -6.16 5.87
N PHE A 17 -19.79 -5.82 6.98
CA PHE A 17 -19.37 -6.21 8.32
C PHE A 17 -20.48 -7.10 8.87
N THR A 18 -20.19 -8.40 9.01
CA THR A 18 -21.12 -9.37 9.60
C THR A 18 -20.51 -9.90 10.90
N GLU A 19 -21.21 -10.82 11.58
CA GLU A 19 -20.70 -11.42 12.82
C GLU A 19 -19.43 -12.25 12.55
N GLY A 20 -18.27 -11.63 12.77
CA GLY A 20 -16.97 -12.27 12.64
C GLY A 20 -16.26 -12.07 11.30
N ASP A 21 -16.93 -11.55 10.28
CA ASP A 21 -16.32 -11.32 8.96
C ASP A 21 -16.30 -9.83 8.58
N ILE A 22 -15.21 -9.46 7.88
CA ILE A 22 -15.11 -8.21 7.13
C ILE A 22 -14.90 -8.60 5.67
N GLU A 23 -15.74 -8.07 4.79
CA GLU A 23 -15.65 -8.34 3.36
C GLU A 23 -15.66 -7.02 2.58
N ILE A 24 -14.70 -6.86 1.67
CA ILE A 24 -14.60 -5.70 0.80
C ILE A 24 -14.40 -6.21 -0.62
N LEU A 25 -15.30 -5.85 -1.54
CA LEU A 25 -15.27 -6.28 -2.95
C LEU A 25 -15.10 -7.81 -3.09
N ASP A 26 -15.93 -8.56 -2.37
CA ASP A 26 -15.91 -10.02 -2.21
C ASP A 26 -14.54 -10.62 -1.88
N THR A 27 -13.75 -9.89 -1.10
CA THR A 27 -12.48 -10.35 -0.53
C THR A 27 -12.59 -10.27 0.99
N LYS A 28 -12.21 -11.35 1.68
CA LYS A 28 -12.21 -11.39 3.15
C LYS A 28 -11.02 -10.59 3.69
N PHE A 29 -11.29 -9.73 4.66
CA PHE A 29 -10.29 -8.92 5.33
C PHE A 29 -10.26 -9.23 6.83
N THR A 30 -9.11 -8.96 7.41
CA THR A 30 -8.91 -8.88 8.86
C THR A 30 -8.44 -7.47 9.21
N MET A 31 -8.72 -7.05 10.44
CA MET A 31 -8.31 -5.74 10.94
C MET A 31 -7.24 -5.88 12.01
N HIS A 32 -6.11 -5.21 11.79
CA HIS A 32 -5.00 -5.17 12.73
C HIS A 32 -4.64 -3.73 13.08
N SER A 33 -4.23 -3.51 14.34
CA SER A 33 -3.70 -2.20 14.74
C SER A 33 -2.33 -1.94 14.11
N LEU A 34 -1.94 -0.67 13.96
CA LEU A 34 -0.59 -0.31 13.48
C LEU A 34 0.53 -0.85 14.39
N SER A 35 0.24 -1.12 15.67
CA SER A 35 1.18 -1.78 16.58
C SER A 35 1.52 -3.21 16.12
N HIS A 36 0.58 -3.93 15.50
CA HIS A 36 0.86 -5.25 14.93
C HIS A 36 1.90 -5.14 13.81
N TYR A 37 1.69 -4.18 12.89
CA TYR A 37 2.63 -3.93 11.80
C TYR A 37 4.00 -3.47 12.33
N PHE A 38 4.03 -2.61 13.35
CA PHE A 38 5.27 -2.18 14.00
C PHE A 38 6.04 -3.36 14.58
N ASN A 39 5.37 -4.20 15.37
CA ASN A 39 5.99 -5.38 15.96
C ASN A 39 6.47 -6.38 14.92
N TRP A 40 5.71 -6.57 13.84
CA TRP A 40 6.11 -7.43 12.72
C TRP A 40 7.39 -6.90 12.07
N ARG A 41 7.44 -5.62 11.71
CA ARG A 41 8.62 -4.98 11.11
C ARG A 41 9.86 -5.11 12.00
N GLU A 42 9.74 -4.75 13.28
CA GLU A 42 10.88 -4.82 14.22
C GLU A 42 11.37 -6.26 14.41
N THR A 43 10.44 -7.22 14.41
CA THR A 43 10.78 -8.65 14.53
C THR A 43 11.54 -9.15 13.31
N VAL A 44 11.10 -8.81 12.10
CA VAL A 44 11.77 -9.30 10.87
C VAL A 44 13.05 -8.55 10.59
N LYS A 45 13.15 -7.26 10.94
CA LYS A 45 14.37 -6.46 10.80
C LYS A 45 15.56 -7.08 11.56
N GLY A 46 15.31 -7.68 12.73
CA GLY A 46 16.34 -8.32 13.54
C GLY A 46 16.74 -9.73 13.09
N ARG A 47 16.17 -10.28 12.02
CA ARG A 47 16.42 -11.65 11.53
C ARG A 47 17.32 -11.64 10.30
N HIS A 48 18.03 -12.76 10.08
CA HIS A 48 18.76 -13.07 8.85
C HIS A 48 19.60 -11.90 8.31
N ASP A 49 20.41 -11.28 9.17
CA ASP A 49 21.31 -10.17 8.82
C ASP A 49 20.64 -8.99 8.09
N GLY A 50 19.34 -8.76 8.34
CA GLY A 50 18.56 -7.66 7.77
C GLY A 50 17.72 -8.04 6.55
N GLU A 51 17.74 -9.29 6.09
CA GLU A 51 16.93 -9.75 4.95
C GLU A 51 15.42 -9.75 5.21
N GLY A 52 14.97 -9.77 6.47
CA GLY A 52 13.55 -9.83 6.79
C GLY A 52 12.73 -8.61 6.31
N LEU A 53 13.35 -7.46 6.11
CA LEU A 53 12.70 -6.30 5.49
C LEU A 53 12.43 -6.52 4.00
N LYS A 54 13.30 -7.26 3.30
CA LYS A 54 13.09 -7.67 1.92
C LYS A 54 11.93 -8.66 1.83
N GLU A 55 11.85 -9.63 2.74
CA GLU A 55 10.71 -10.56 2.80
C GLU A 55 9.38 -9.81 3.00
N MET A 56 9.36 -8.81 3.88
CA MET A 56 8.18 -7.96 4.11
C MET A 56 7.78 -7.20 2.84
N TYR A 57 8.75 -6.67 2.08
CA TYR A 57 8.50 -6.07 0.77
C TYR A 57 7.92 -7.10 -0.22
N ASP A 58 8.51 -8.29 -0.31
CA ASP A 58 8.09 -9.34 -1.25
C ASP A 58 6.67 -9.83 -0.93
N ILE A 59 6.34 -10.01 0.36
CA ILE A 59 4.98 -10.33 0.82
C ILE A 59 4.00 -9.25 0.40
N GLY A 60 4.34 -7.98 0.66
CA GLY A 60 3.52 -6.85 0.20
C GLY A 60 3.29 -6.92 -1.30
N LYS A 61 4.35 -7.14 -2.08
CA LYS A 61 4.30 -7.24 -3.55
C LYS A 61 3.38 -8.36 -4.04
N MET A 62 3.43 -9.54 -3.43
CA MET A 62 2.50 -10.63 -3.72
C MET A 62 1.05 -10.25 -3.41
N THR A 63 0.79 -9.68 -2.23
CA THR A 63 -0.55 -9.22 -1.83
C THR A 63 -1.10 -8.16 -2.79
N GLY A 64 -0.26 -7.21 -3.21
CA GLY A 64 -0.62 -6.18 -4.18
C GLY A 64 -1.06 -6.74 -5.53
N LYS A 65 -0.34 -7.75 -6.05
CA LYS A 65 -0.70 -8.45 -7.30
C LYS A 65 -2.03 -9.16 -7.19
N GLU A 66 -2.21 -9.95 -6.13
CA GLU A 66 -3.44 -10.72 -5.91
C GLU A 66 -4.66 -9.80 -5.81
N MET A 67 -4.52 -8.69 -5.09
CA MET A 67 -5.55 -7.66 -4.98
C MET A 67 -5.86 -7.02 -6.34
N ALA A 68 -4.84 -6.62 -7.10
CA ALA A 68 -5.03 -6.02 -8.42
C ALA A 68 -5.68 -6.97 -9.43
N LYS A 69 -5.27 -8.24 -9.45
CA LYS A 69 -5.85 -9.27 -10.29
C LYS A 69 -7.33 -9.47 -9.95
N SER A 70 -7.65 -9.64 -8.66
CA SER A 70 -9.03 -9.83 -8.18
C SER A 70 -9.95 -8.67 -8.58
N TYR A 71 -9.43 -7.44 -8.61
CA TYR A 71 -10.23 -6.26 -8.98
C TYR A 71 -10.28 -6.00 -10.48
N LYS A 72 -9.23 -6.34 -11.23
CA LYS A 72 -9.22 -6.27 -12.71
C LYS A 72 -10.33 -7.14 -13.30
N ASP A 73 -10.44 -8.38 -12.81
CA ASP A 73 -11.45 -9.35 -13.26
C ASP A 73 -12.88 -8.88 -12.95
N LYS A 74 -13.08 -8.24 -11.79
CA LYS A 74 -14.40 -7.80 -11.33
C LYS A 74 -14.87 -6.49 -11.94
N PHE A 75 -13.98 -5.51 -12.05
CA PHE A 75 -14.36 -4.12 -12.35
C PHE A 75 -13.94 -3.64 -13.74
N LYS A 76 -13.24 -4.47 -14.53
CA LYS A 76 -12.76 -4.13 -15.89
C LYS A 76 -12.08 -2.75 -15.94
N ILE A 77 -11.30 -2.44 -14.90
CA ILE A 77 -10.77 -1.10 -14.68
C ILE A 77 -9.66 -0.81 -15.70
N GLY A 78 -9.82 0.27 -16.47
CA GLY A 78 -8.80 0.79 -17.40
C GLY A 78 -8.55 2.28 -17.21
N GLY A 79 -7.40 2.77 -17.67
CA GLY A 79 -7.10 4.21 -17.74
C GLY A 79 -7.06 4.94 -16.38
N GLY A 80 -7.29 6.25 -16.38
CA GLY A 80 -7.20 7.12 -15.19
C GLY A 80 -8.23 6.86 -14.08
N GLU A 81 -9.32 6.14 -14.39
CA GLU A 81 -10.28 5.67 -13.38
C GLU A 81 -9.63 4.67 -12.40
N SER A 82 -8.59 3.95 -12.86
CA SER A 82 -7.82 3.05 -12.00
C SER A 82 -7.06 3.79 -10.90
N ALA A 83 -6.46 4.94 -11.19
CA ALA A 83 -5.69 5.69 -10.20
C ALA A 83 -6.56 6.20 -9.04
N ASN A 84 -7.76 6.71 -9.34
CA ASN A 84 -8.70 7.15 -8.30
C ASN A 84 -9.25 5.97 -7.49
N PHE A 85 -9.53 4.84 -8.15
CA PHE A 85 -9.93 3.62 -7.46
C PHE A 85 -8.86 3.13 -6.49
N TRP A 86 -7.61 3.04 -6.94
CA TRP A 86 -6.48 2.61 -6.12
C TRP A 86 -6.19 3.56 -4.97
N LYS A 87 -6.26 4.87 -5.21
CA LYS A 87 -6.21 5.88 -4.14
C LYS A 87 -7.28 5.63 -3.08
N ASN A 88 -8.53 5.46 -3.50
CA ASN A 88 -9.64 5.28 -2.57
C ASN A 88 -9.52 3.98 -1.76
N LEU A 89 -9.07 2.89 -2.38
CA LEU A 89 -8.80 1.62 -1.70
C LEU A 89 -7.67 1.74 -0.68
N LEU A 90 -6.59 2.45 -1.05
CA LEU A 90 -5.47 2.63 -0.14
C LEU A 90 -5.88 3.49 1.07
N GLU A 91 -6.64 4.56 0.85
CA GLU A 91 -7.19 5.36 1.96
C GLU A 91 -8.19 4.58 2.80
N LEU A 92 -9.02 3.72 2.17
CA LEU A 92 -9.95 2.82 2.86
C LEU A 92 -9.23 1.82 3.77
N SER A 93 -8.09 1.30 3.32
CA SER A 93 -7.28 0.33 4.10
C SER A 93 -6.65 0.93 5.37
N GLY A 94 -6.65 2.26 5.49
CA GLY A 94 -6.03 2.96 6.62
C GLY A 94 -4.50 3.07 6.54
N LEU A 95 -3.88 2.64 5.44
CA LEU A 95 -2.42 2.68 5.27
C LEU A 95 -1.85 4.10 5.13
N GLY A 96 -2.67 5.06 4.70
CA GLY A 96 -2.30 6.47 4.66
C GLY A 96 -3.18 7.28 3.76
N LYS A 97 -2.92 8.59 3.71
CA LYS A 97 -3.63 9.53 2.83
C LYS A 97 -2.79 9.79 1.59
N VAL A 98 -3.34 9.50 0.42
CA VAL A 98 -2.60 9.65 -0.85
C VAL A 98 -2.69 11.09 -1.33
N GLN A 99 -1.54 11.75 -1.40
CA GLN A 99 -1.45 13.11 -1.92
C GLN A 99 -1.43 13.09 -3.45
N VAL A 100 -0.58 12.25 -4.03
CA VAL A 100 -0.35 12.18 -5.48
C VAL A 100 -0.11 10.74 -5.92
N ILE A 101 -0.71 10.33 -7.04
CA ILE A 101 -0.27 9.20 -7.86
C ILE A 101 -0.01 9.79 -9.25
N SER A 102 1.24 9.74 -9.69
CA SER A 102 1.67 10.33 -10.95
C SER A 102 2.35 9.28 -11.82
N PRO A 103 1.59 8.62 -12.71
CA PRO A 103 2.14 7.82 -13.80
C PRO A 103 2.99 8.70 -14.73
N GLN A 104 4.14 8.20 -15.12
CA GLN A 104 5.09 8.84 -16.03
C GLN A 104 5.28 7.96 -17.28
N GLU A 105 5.81 8.55 -18.34
CA GLU A 105 6.23 7.79 -19.52
C GLU A 105 7.23 6.69 -19.15
N GLY A 106 7.19 5.58 -19.90
CA GLY A 106 8.06 4.43 -19.65
C GLY A 106 7.62 3.50 -18.51
N GLY A 107 6.43 3.72 -17.90
CA GLY A 107 5.87 2.85 -16.86
C GLY A 107 6.42 3.12 -15.46
N LYS A 108 6.94 4.32 -15.23
CA LYS A 108 7.34 4.79 -13.90
C LYS A 108 6.14 5.42 -13.20
N VAL A 109 6.04 5.26 -11.88
CA VAL A 109 5.01 5.87 -11.04
C VAL A 109 5.67 6.54 -9.86
N LEU A 110 5.30 7.79 -9.61
CA LEU A 110 5.63 8.50 -8.38
C LEU A 110 4.39 8.59 -7.50
N ILE A 111 4.53 8.20 -6.24
CA ILE A 111 3.45 8.22 -5.26
C ILE A 111 3.90 9.03 -4.06
N GLN A 112 3.09 10.00 -3.65
CA GLN A 112 3.28 10.75 -2.42
C GLN A 112 2.15 10.41 -1.45
N ILE A 113 2.52 10.04 -0.23
CA ILE A 113 1.58 9.58 0.78
C ILE A 113 1.95 10.11 2.17
N GLU A 114 0.94 10.52 2.93
CA GLU A 114 1.04 10.65 4.37
C GLU A 114 0.84 9.26 4.99
N SER A 115 1.90 8.47 5.08
CA SER A 115 1.85 7.10 5.62
C SER A 115 1.39 7.09 7.08
N ALA A 116 0.36 6.30 7.37
CA ALA A 116 -0.11 6.07 8.72
C ALA A 116 0.91 5.29 9.54
N PHE A 117 1.62 4.35 8.90
CA PHE A 117 2.64 3.57 9.55
C PHE A 117 3.86 4.41 9.92
N ALA A 118 4.39 5.23 9.01
CA ALA A 118 5.55 6.10 9.31
C ALA A 118 5.26 7.09 10.45
N ARG A 119 4.05 7.65 10.52
CA ARG A 119 3.62 8.47 11.67
C ARG A 119 3.57 7.67 12.97
N HIS A 120 3.04 6.44 12.93
CA HIS A 120 2.97 5.57 14.09
C HIS A 120 4.37 5.12 14.55
N TYR A 121 5.24 4.77 13.62
CA TYR A 121 6.63 4.42 13.89
C TYR A 121 7.36 5.57 14.60
N THR A 122 7.22 6.79 14.08
CA THR A 122 7.82 8.00 14.69
C THR A 122 7.29 8.26 16.09
N SER A 123 6.01 8.01 16.37
CA SER A 123 5.46 8.19 17.73
C SER A 123 5.97 7.16 18.74
N LYS A 124 6.49 6.01 18.27
CA LYS A 124 7.07 4.95 19.10
C LYS A 124 8.58 5.08 19.31
N LYS A 125 9.32 5.47 18.26
CA LYS A 125 10.80 5.44 18.25
C LYS A 125 11.43 6.83 18.14
N GLY A 126 10.65 7.88 17.91
CA GLY A 126 11.16 9.17 17.47
C GLY A 126 11.53 9.15 15.97
N LYS A 127 12.16 10.23 15.50
CA LYS A 127 12.68 10.28 14.12
C LYS A 127 13.83 9.28 13.98
N GLY A 128 13.78 8.48 12.92
CA GLY A 128 14.82 7.51 12.57
C GLY A 128 15.73 8.01 11.44
N GLU A 129 16.59 7.10 10.96
CA GLU A 129 17.51 7.33 9.84
C GLU A 129 17.12 6.52 8.59
N GLU A 130 16.06 5.71 8.68
CA GLU A 130 15.64 4.80 7.63
C GLU A 130 14.18 5.02 7.23
N ASN A 131 13.90 4.68 5.97
CA ASN A 131 12.57 4.48 5.42
C ASN A 131 11.93 3.24 6.06
N VAL A 132 10.60 3.23 6.20
CA VAL A 132 9.90 2.24 7.05
C VAL A 132 8.65 1.62 6.40
N ASP A 133 8.33 2.01 5.17
CA ASP A 133 7.08 1.57 4.53
C ASP A 133 7.29 0.32 3.64
N GLU A 134 8.17 -0.64 4.00
CA GLU A 134 8.59 -1.75 3.12
C GLU A 134 7.41 -2.56 2.55
N TYR A 135 6.45 -2.95 3.40
CA TYR A 135 5.26 -3.67 2.95
C TYR A 135 4.37 -2.81 2.05
N LEU A 136 4.20 -1.52 2.36
CA LEU A 136 3.41 -0.59 1.56
C LEU A 136 4.05 -0.36 0.19
N VAL A 137 5.38 -0.20 0.12
CA VAL A 137 6.14 -0.10 -1.14
C VAL A 137 5.96 -1.38 -1.94
N GLY A 138 6.09 -2.55 -1.30
CA GLY A 138 5.84 -3.85 -1.92
C GLY A 138 4.44 -3.93 -2.53
N MET A 139 3.42 -3.70 -1.70
CA MET A 139 2.01 -3.75 -2.10
C MET A 139 1.70 -2.83 -3.28
N LEU A 140 2.15 -1.59 -3.25
CA LEU A 140 1.97 -0.67 -4.37
C LEU A 140 2.73 -1.14 -5.61
N THR A 141 3.94 -1.67 -5.47
CA THR A 141 4.68 -2.25 -6.60
C THR A 141 3.88 -3.37 -7.26
N GLY A 142 3.35 -4.31 -6.47
CA GLY A 142 2.56 -5.43 -6.98
C GLY A 142 1.29 -4.98 -7.72
N VAL A 143 0.61 -3.96 -7.20
CA VAL A 143 -0.56 -3.36 -7.87
C VAL A 143 -0.18 -2.83 -9.26
N PHE A 144 0.88 -2.03 -9.34
CA PHE A 144 1.29 -1.43 -10.62
C PHE A 144 1.92 -2.44 -11.59
N GLU A 145 2.54 -3.52 -11.11
CA GLU A 145 3.01 -4.62 -11.98
C GLU A 145 1.85 -5.30 -12.69
N GLU A 146 0.77 -5.59 -11.98
CA GLU A 146 -0.44 -6.20 -12.57
C GLU A 146 -1.13 -5.24 -13.54
N MET A 147 -1.12 -3.93 -13.24
CA MET A 147 -1.71 -2.90 -14.12
C MET A 147 -0.90 -2.68 -15.41
N TYR A 148 0.43 -2.70 -15.33
CA TYR A 148 1.30 -2.48 -16.48
C TYR A 148 1.75 -3.78 -17.16
N GLU A 149 1.35 -4.94 -16.63
CA GLU A 149 1.68 -6.28 -17.14
C GLU A 149 3.18 -6.45 -17.37
N ARG A 150 3.99 -5.97 -16.43
CA ARG A 150 5.45 -5.96 -16.50
C ARG A 150 6.09 -6.02 -15.13
N GLU A 151 7.33 -6.47 -15.06
CA GLU A 151 8.11 -6.42 -13.83
C GLU A 151 8.57 -4.99 -13.48
N LEU A 152 8.36 -4.62 -12.23
CA LEU A 152 8.67 -3.33 -11.63
C LEU A 152 9.38 -3.53 -10.29
N VAL A 153 10.16 -2.52 -9.93
CA VAL A 153 10.78 -2.37 -8.61
C VAL A 153 10.32 -1.06 -7.99
N GLY A 154 9.90 -1.14 -6.73
CA GLY A 154 9.49 0.01 -5.93
C GLY A 154 10.52 0.33 -4.86
N LYS A 155 10.72 1.62 -4.59
CA LYS A 155 11.55 2.09 -3.50
C LYS A 155 10.93 3.31 -2.84
N GLU A 156 10.92 3.33 -1.51
CA GLU A 156 10.69 4.55 -0.75
C GLU A 156 11.96 5.42 -0.82
N THR A 157 11.83 6.64 -1.34
CA THR A 157 12.92 7.62 -1.50
C THR A 157 12.89 8.71 -0.45
N LYS A 158 11.73 8.98 0.14
CA LYS A 158 11.52 9.92 1.25
C LYS A 158 10.54 9.29 2.22
N CYS A 159 10.70 9.57 3.52
CA CYS A 159 9.76 9.11 4.53
C CYS A 159 9.55 10.17 5.61
N THR A 160 8.31 10.28 6.12
CA THR A 160 8.04 11.13 7.29
C THR A 160 8.80 10.66 8.53
N ALA A 161 9.15 9.36 8.61
CA ALA A 161 9.94 8.78 9.70
C ALA A 161 11.36 9.34 9.78
N ILE A 162 11.93 9.81 8.67
CA ILE A 162 13.25 10.47 8.61
C ILE A 162 13.13 12.00 8.54
N GLY A 163 11.96 12.55 8.87
CA GLY A 163 11.72 13.98 8.94
C GLY A 163 11.35 14.67 7.62
N GLN A 164 11.01 13.93 6.57
CA GLN A 164 10.49 14.50 5.32
C GLN A 164 9.01 14.91 5.48
N PRO A 165 8.49 15.86 4.67
CA PRO A 165 7.09 16.30 4.78
C PRO A 165 6.06 15.24 4.37
N TYR A 166 6.46 14.27 3.57
CA TYR A 166 5.65 13.14 3.10
C TYR A 166 6.55 11.94 2.82
N CYS A 167 5.95 10.76 2.69
CA CYS A 167 6.63 9.60 2.13
C CYS A 167 6.52 9.63 0.61
N GLU A 168 7.61 9.33 -0.08
CA GLU A 168 7.68 9.28 -1.55
C GLU A 168 8.09 7.88 -1.97
N ILE A 169 7.31 7.27 -2.85
CA ILE A 169 7.57 5.96 -3.42
C ILE A 169 7.74 6.13 -4.92
N ILE A 170 8.85 5.61 -5.44
CA ILE A 170 9.11 5.52 -6.87
C ILE A 170 9.01 4.06 -7.28
N ILE A 171 8.11 3.77 -8.19
CA ILE A 171 7.99 2.47 -8.86
C ILE A 171 8.48 2.66 -10.29
N LYS A 172 9.37 1.79 -10.73
CA LYS A 172 9.93 1.84 -12.08
C LYS A 172 10.12 0.44 -12.64
N PRO A 173 10.29 0.28 -13.95
CA PRO A 173 10.68 -0.99 -14.54
C PRO A 173 11.90 -1.60 -13.86
N LEU A 174 11.89 -2.91 -13.68
CA LEU A 174 13.13 -3.62 -13.37
C LEU A 174 14.05 -3.46 -14.59
N GLU A 175 15.18 -2.78 -14.41
CA GLU A 175 16.21 -2.71 -15.44
C GLU A 175 16.77 -4.12 -15.61
N GLY A 176 16.74 -4.64 -16.84
CA GLY A 176 17.32 -5.93 -17.22
C GLY A 176 18.82 -5.86 -17.43
#